data_AF-A0A0F9AAU2-F1
#
_entry.id   AF-A0A0F9AAU2-F1
#
_cell.length_a   1.000
_cell.length_b   1.000
_cell.length_c   1.000
_cell.angle_alpha   90.00
_cell.angle_beta   90.00
_cell.angle_gamma   90.00
#
_symmetry.space_group_name_H-M   'P 1'
#
loop_
_entity.id
_entity.type
_entity.pdbx_description
1 polymer ?
#
loop_
_entity_poly.entity_id
_entity_poly.type
_entity_poly.pdbx_seq_one_letter_code
_entity_poly.pdbx_strand_id
1 'polypeptide(L)'
;DWYDYCGEVLKELYQKPNLTHIGDKNPFFHDHPVACQKIASYPKIWTIRDPRAVWYSRRKGSPFFQRYLCNVRYFMGSLDNTSLIIRFEDLLAKPEQTMKQVYEFLKVEYDDSFLNRSGKRYDRRFKWNPNAVDPFDRTKIDAWRGFPEKLPRKFFSSLVKKVMKRFDYK
;
A
#
# COMPACT_ATOMS: atom_id res chain seq x y z
N ASP A 1 -1.78 26.03 2.12
CA ASP A 1 -0.75 25.03 1.79
C ASP A 1 -0.98 24.50 0.37
N TRP A 2 0.02 23.92 -0.30
CA TRP A 2 -0.12 23.25 -1.61
C TRP A 2 -1.24 22.21 -1.61
N TYR A 3 -1.38 21.45 -0.52
CA TYR A 3 -2.46 20.48 -0.37
C TYR A 3 -3.84 21.13 -0.31
N ASP A 4 -4.00 22.29 0.33
CA ASP A 4 -5.29 23.01 0.34
C ASP A 4 -5.69 23.46 -1.07
N TYR A 5 -4.74 24.01 -1.82
CA TYR A 5 -4.96 24.40 -3.21
C TYR A 5 -5.33 23.18 -4.07
N CYS A 6 -4.59 22.07 -3.94
CA CYS A 6 -4.96 20.82 -4.60
C CYS A 6 -6.36 20.36 -4.18
N GLY A 7 -6.74 20.54 -2.91
CA GLY A 7 -8.06 20.20 -2.39
C GLY A 7 -9.17 20.90 -3.15
N GLU A 8 -9.08 22.22 -3.30
CA GLU A 8 -10.07 23.02 -4.04
C GLU A 8 -10.15 22.61 -5.52
N VAL A 9 -9.00 22.42 -6.18
CA VAL A 9 -8.96 21.94 -7.57
C VAL A 9 -9.59 20.54 -7.69
N LEU A 10 -9.31 19.64 -6.75
CA LEU A 10 -9.86 18.28 -6.74
C LEU A 10 -11.37 18.27 -6.45
N LYS A 11 -11.87 19.18 -5.59
CA LYS A 11 -13.32 19.35 -5.33
C LYS A 11 -14.06 19.69 -6.61
N GLU A 12 -13.56 20.66 -7.37
CA GLU A 12 -14.15 21.09 -8.64
C GLU A 12 -14.03 19.97 -9.69
N LEU A 13 -12.81 19.50 -9.96
CA LEU A 13 -12.52 18.52 -11.01
C LEU A 13 -13.30 17.22 -10.85
N TYR A 14 -13.48 16.75 -9.61
CA TYR A 14 -14.17 15.50 -9.32
C TYR A 14 -15.61 15.67 -8.87
N GLN A 15 -16.14 16.90 -8.84
CA GLN A 15 -17.49 17.22 -8.36
C GLN A 15 -17.74 16.66 -6.95
N LYS A 16 -16.77 16.87 -6.07
CA LYS A 16 -16.79 16.43 -4.67
C LYS A 16 -16.71 17.64 -3.74
N PRO A 17 -17.75 18.47 -3.63
CA PRO A 17 -17.71 19.68 -2.80
C PRO A 17 -17.39 19.38 -1.32
N ASN A 18 -17.75 18.18 -0.86
CA ASN A 18 -17.51 17.71 0.51
C ASN A 18 -16.18 16.95 0.68
N LEU A 19 -15.20 17.13 -0.22
CA LEU A 19 -13.87 16.54 -0.04
C LEU A 19 -13.23 17.12 1.23
N THR A 20 -12.97 16.27 2.22
CA THR A 20 -12.37 16.65 3.50
C THR A 20 -10.90 16.31 3.60
N HIS A 21 -10.42 15.33 2.84
CA HIS A 21 -9.06 14.81 2.92
C HIS A 21 -8.48 14.52 1.54
N ILE A 22 -7.16 14.63 1.44
CA ILE A 22 -6.38 14.25 0.25
C ILE A 22 -5.35 13.21 0.69
N GLY A 23 -5.17 12.17 -0.12
CA GLY A 23 -4.12 11.19 0.05
C GLY A 23 -3.24 11.11 -1.19
N ASP A 24 -1.93 11.03 -1.00
CA ASP A 24 -0.98 10.65 -2.05
C ASP A 24 -0.57 9.19 -1.85
N LYS A 25 -0.67 8.40 -2.93
CA LYS A 25 -0.25 7.00 -2.98
C LYS A 25 0.91 6.90 -3.97
N ASN A 26 2.12 6.78 -3.43
CA ASN A 26 3.32 6.54 -4.22
C ASN A 26 4.15 5.38 -3.62
N PRO A 27 4.35 4.27 -4.34
CA PRO A 27 5.15 3.13 -3.85
C PRO A 27 6.66 3.44 -3.72
N PHE A 28 7.12 4.58 -4.22
CA PHE A 28 8.53 4.99 -4.26
C PHE A 28 8.75 6.32 -3.54
N PHE A 29 7.92 6.64 -2.56
CA PHE A 29 8.02 7.92 -1.84
C PHE A 29 9.40 8.13 -1.18
N HIS A 30 10.08 7.05 -0.79
CA HIS A 30 11.46 7.06 -0.28
C HIS A 30 12.50 7.67 -1.23
N ASP A 31 12.23 7.73 -2.54
CA ASP A 31 13.11 8.35 -3.53
C ASP A 31 13.03 9.89 -3.51
N HIS A 32 12.13 10.47 -2.70
CA HIS A 32 11.87 11.91 -2.63
C HIS A 32 12.05 12.45 -1.19
N PRO A 33 13.29 12.60 -0.70
CA PRO A 33 13.56 12.94 0.71
C PRO A 33 12.95 14.27 1.14
N VAL A 34 12.91 15.28 0.27
CA VAL A 34 12.27 16.57 0.56
C VAL A 34 10.77 16.40 0.76
N ALA A 35 10.11 15.57 -0.05
CA ALA A 35 8.69 15.27 0.11
C ALA A 35 8.45 14.52 1.42
N CYS A 36 9.28 13.52 1.74
CA CYS A 36 9.25 12.80 3.01
C CYS A 36 9.35 13.71 4.23
N GLN A 37 10.25 14.68 4.20
CA GLN A 37 10.40 15.66 5.29
C GLN A 37 9.14 16.50 5.45
N LYS A 38 8.59 17.02 4.33
CA LYS A 38 7.38 17.84 4.34
C LYS A 38 6.15 17.09 4.86
N ILE A 39 6.03 15.80 4.55
CA ILE A 39 4.89 15.01 4.99
C ILE A 39 5.15 14.23 6.29
N ALA A 40 6.30 14.44 6.94
CA ALA A 40 6.70 13.64 8.10
C ALA A 40 5.70 13.75 9.26
N SER A 41 5.04 14.89 9.43
CA SER A 41 4.02 15.10 10.48
C SER A 41 2.63 14.56 10.13
N TYR A 42 2.37 14.21 8.87
CA TYR A 42 1.06 13.75 8.42
C TYR A 42 0.87 12.25 8.68
N PRO A 43 -0.38 11.77 8.83
CA PRO A 43 -0.67 10.35 8.91
C PRO A 43 -0.15 9.58 7.70
N LYS A 44 0.61 8.51 7.94
CA LYS A 44 1.21 7.66 6.91
C LYS A 44 0.69 6.23 7.05
N ILE A 45 0.26 5.65 5.93
CA ILE A 45 -0.14 4.24 5.87
C ILE A 45 0.88 3.49 5.02
N TRP A 46 1.61 2.57 5.66
CA TRP A 46 2.58 1.71 5.02
C TRP A 46 1.94 0.36 4.72
N THR A 47 1.84 0.01 3.43
CA THR A 47 1.45 -1.34 3.03
C THR A 47 2.67 -2.25 2.96
N ILE A 48 2.66 -3.35 3.72
CA ILE A 48 3.66 -4.41 3.64
C ILE A 48 3.03 -5.66 3.01
N ARG A 49 3.83 -6.43 2.28
CA ARG A 49 3.41 -7.70 1.66
C ARG A 49 4.49 -8.74 1.86
N ASP A 50 4.15 -10.02 1.85
CA ASP A 50 5.14 -11.09 1.89
C ASP A 50 6.22 -10.87 0.81
N PRO A 51 7.52 -10.75 1.19
CA PRO A 51 8.60 -10.54 0.23
C PRO A 51 8.64 -11.60 -0.89
N ARG A 52 8.18 -12.83 -0.60
CA ARG A 52 8.10 -13.92 -1.58
C ARG A 52 7.03 -13.61 -2.62
N ALA A 53 5.85 -13.18 -2.18
CA ALA A 53 4.78 -12.73 -3.07
C ALA A 53 5.21 -11.52 -3.92
N VAL A 54 5.93 -10.57 -3.33
CA VAL A 54 6.47 -9.43 -4.09
C VAL A 54 7.44 -9.90 -5.18
N TRP A 55 8.36 -10.82 -4.84
CA TRP A 55 9.32 -11.39 -5.78
C TRP A 55 8.64 -12.06 -6.98
N TYR A 56 7.69 -12.97 -6.74
CA TYR A 56 7.03 -13.71 -7.82
C TYR A 56 5.98 -12.89 -8.59
N SER A 57 5.47 -11.80 -8.02
CA SER A 57 4.44 -10.97 -8.68
C SER A 57 4.93 -10.23 -9.93
N ARG A 58 6.25 -10.17 -10.17
CA ARG A 58 6.84 -9.40 -11.27
C ARG A 58 7.84 -10.21 -12.08
N ARG A 59 8.09 -9.75 -13.31
CA ARG A 59 9.04 -10.38 -14.25
C ARG A 59 10.42 -10.52 -13.62
N LYS A 60 11.06 -11.67 -13.83
CA LYS A 60 12.47 -11.91 -13.49
C LYS A 60 13.35 -10.77 -14.03
N GLY A 61 14.29 -10.31 -13.21
CA GLY A 61 15.22 -9.23 -13.58
C GLY A 61 14.69 -7.80 -13.37
N SER A 62 13.45 -7.62 -12.93
CA SER A 62 12.94 -6.29 -12.59
C SER A 62 13.67 -5.69 -11.38
N PRO A 63 14.07 -4.40 -11.40
CA PRO A 63 14.62 -3.71 -10.23
C PRO A 63 13.56 -3.48 -9.14
N PHE A 64 12.29 -3.85 -9.39
CA PHE A 64 11.18 -3.63 -8.49
C PHE A 64 11.39 -4.27 -7.12
N PHE A 65 11.91 -5.50 -7.04
CA PHE A 65 12.16 -6.12 -5.74
C PHE A 65 13.24 -5.37 -4.94
N GLN A 66 14.28 -4.87 -5.62
CA GLN A 66 15.29 -4.05 -4.97
C GLN A 66 14.70 -2.73 -4.47
N ARG A 67 13.85 -2.07 -5.26
CA ARG A 67 13.13 -0.86 -4.84
C ARG A 67 12.18 -1.13 -3.68
N TYR A 68 11.50 -2.27 -3.67
CA TYR A 68 10.70 -2.71 -2.53
C TYR A 68 11.56 -2.83 -1.27
N LEU A 69 12.73 -3.46 -1.35
CA LEU A 69 13.65 -3.55 -0.20
C LEU A 69 14.18 -2.18 0.25
N CYS A 70 14.44 -1.25 -0.68
CA CYS A 70 14.79 0.13 -0.33
C CYS A 70 13.64 0.84 0.41
N ASN A 71 12.41 0.72 -0.10
CA ASN A 71 11.23 1.26 0.56
C ASN A 71 11.05 0.68 1.97
N VAL A 72 11.23 -0.64 2.10
CA VAL A 72 11.11 -1.34 3.39
C VAL A 72 12.16 -0.87 4.39
N ARG A 73 13.41 -0.75 3.95
CA ARG A 73 14.48 -0.21 4.79
C ARG A 73 14.17 1.21 5.25
N TYR A 74 13.73 2.05 4.31
CA TYR A 74 13.38 3.44 4.59
C TYR A 74 12.27 3.52 5.64
N PHE A 75 11.11 2.91 5.38
CA PHE A 75 9.98 3.07 6.29
C PHE A 75 10.25 2.43 7.65
N MET A 76 10.93 1.27 7.71
CA MET A 76 11.27 0.64 8.99
C MET A 76 12.15 1.53 9.88
N GLY A 77 12.92 2.44 9.28
CA GLY A 77 13.72 3.43 9.99
C GLY A 77 12.97 4.73 10.34
N SER A 78 11.80 4.97 9.75
CA SER A 78 11.00 6.19 9.94
C SER A 78 9.63 5.94 10.58
N LEU A 79 9.41 4.75 11.15
CA LEU A 79 8.20 4.45 11.90
C LEU A 79 8.10 5.32 13.15
N ASP A 80 6.95 5.96 13.31
CA ASP A 80 6.64 6.86 14.42
C ASP A 80 5.15 6.75 14.79
N ASN A 81 4.70 7.62 15.69
CA ASN A 81 3.31 7.65 16.19
C ASN A 81 2.29 8.08 15.13
N THR A 82 2.76 8.55 13.97
CA THR A 82 1.94 8.96 12.83
C THR A 82 2.00 7.94 11.70
N SER A 83 2.40 6.70 12.00
CA SER A 83 2.55 5.62 11.04
C SER A 83 1.65 4.43 11.39
N LEU A 84 0.81 4.02 10.44
CA LEU A 84 0.06 2.77 10.48
C LEU A 84 0.65 1.78 9.48
N ILE A 85 0.80 0.51 9.88
CA ILE A 85 1.25 -0.56 8.98
C ILE A 85 0.08 -1.49 8.70
N ILE A 86 -0.21 -1.70 7.42
CA ILE A 86 -1.23 -2.64 6.95
C ILE A 86 -0.55 -3.77 6.16
N ARG A 87 -0.82 -5.03 6.57
CA ARG A 87 -0.44 -6.20 5.78
C ARG A 87 -1.41 -6.37 4.62
N PHE A 88 -0.88 -6.56 3.42
CA PHE A 88 -1.66 -6.81 2.22
C PHE A 88 -2.56 -8.05 2.41
N GLU A 89 -2.03 -9.09 3.03
CA GLU A 89 -2.72 -10.35 3.29
C GLU A 89 -3.92 -10.15 4.22
N ASP A 90 -3.77 -9.33 5.27
CA ASP A 90 -4.87 -9.01 6.19
C ASP A 90 -5.96 -8.21 5.49
N LEU A 91 -5.59 -7.23 4.65
CA LEU A 91 -6.54 -6.46 3.84
C LEU A 91 -7.36 -7.36 2.90
N LEU A 92 -6.75 -8.40 2.32
CA LEU A 92 -7.49 -9.35 1.47
C LEU A 92 -8.35 -10.32 2.27
N ALA A 93 -7.84 -10.82 3.40
CA ALA A 93 -8.52 -11.81 4.22
C ALA A 93 -9.70 -11.21 4.99
N LYS A 94 -9.51 -10.03 5.58
CA LYS A 94 -10.45 -9.35 6.50
C LYS A 94 -10.56 -7.85 6.15
N PRO A 95 -11.00 -7.51 4.91
CA PRO A 95 -10.97 -6.13 4.41
C PRO A 95 -11.72 -5.14 5.31
N GLU A 96 -12.88 -5.55 5.86
CA GLU A 96 -13.66 -4.71 6.75
C GLU A 96 -12.91 -4.38 8.05
N GLN A 97 -12.38 -5.40 8.72
CA GLN A 97 -11.62 -5.23 9.96
C GLN A 97 -10.36 -4.39 9.74
N THR A 98 -9.62 -4.67 8.67
CA THR A 98 -8.39 -3.93 8.33
C THR A 98 -8.69 -2.47 8.00
N MET A 99 -9.75 -2.18 7.25
CA MET A 99 -10.10 -0.80 6.93
C MET A 99 -10.66 -0.04 8.13
N LYS A 100 -11.39 -0.67 9.07
CA LYS A 100 -11.79 0.01 10.32
C LYS A 100 -10.58 0.61 11.06
N GLN A 101 -9.45 -0.11 11.10
CA GLN A 101 -8.19 0.41 11.68
C GLN A 101 -7.66 1.62 10.90
N VAL A 102 -7.77 1.61 9.58
CA VAL A 102 -7.35 2.74 8.73
C VAL A 102 -8.21 3.97 8.99
N TYR A 103 -9.53 3.82 9.04
CA TYR A 103 -10.46 4.91 9.30
C TYR A 103 -10.27 5.51 10.70
N GLU A 104 -10.12 4.66 11.72
CA GLU A 104 -9.81 5.08 13.08
C GLU A 104 -8.48 5.85 13.16
N PHE A 105 -7.43 5.32 12.53
CA PHE A 105 -6.11 5.97 12.47
C PHE A 105 -6.14 7.34 11.78
N LEU A 106 -6.90 7.45 10.69
CA LEU A 106 -7.09 8.70 9.95
C LEU A 106 -8.09 9.66 10.64
N LYS A 107 -8.79 9.21 11.68
CA LYS A 107 -9.83 9.96 12.40
C LYS A 107 -10.96 10.42 11.48
N VAL A 108 -11.40 9.54 10.58
CA VAL A 108 -12.51 9.78 9.66
C VAL A 108 -13.64 8.79 9.91
N GLU A 109 -14.88 9.19 9.61
CA GLU A 109 -16.06 8.34 9.76
C GLU A 109 -15.97 7.11 8.87
N TYR A 110 -16.25 5.94 9.44
CA TYR A 110 -16.22 4.67 8.73
C TYR A 110 -17.27 4.64 7.62
N ASP A 111 -16.83 4.31 6.40
CA ASP A 111 -17.67 4.11 5.22
C ASP A 111 -17.33 2.75 4.62
N ASP A 112 -18.31 1.86 4.48
CA ASP A 112 -18.12 0.51 3.93
C ASP A 112 -18.15 0.48 2.38
N SER A 113 -18.39 1.62 1.74
CA SER A 113 -18.50 1.72 0.28
C SER A 113 -17.20 1.35 -0.46
N PHE A 114 -16.06 1.21 0.23
CA PHE A 114 -14.84 0.65 -0.36
C PHE A 114 -14.94 -0.85 -0.65
N LEU A 115 -15.89 -1.57 -0.04
CA LEU A 115 -16.14 -2.99 -0.29
C LEU A 115 -16.75 -3.21 -1.67
N ASN A 116 -17.62 -2.29 -2.11
CA ASN A 116 -18.30 -2.34 -3.41
C ASN A 116 -17.63 -1.34 -4.39
N ARG A 117 -16.60 -1.80 -5.09
CA ARG A 117 -15.83 -0.99 -6.06
C ARG A 117 -16.41 -1.07 -7.47
N SER A 118 -17.09 -2.17 -7.78
CA SER A 118 -17.85 -2.36 -9.01
C SER A 118 -18.97 -1.31 -9.12
N GLY A 119 -19.11 -0.67 -10.28
CA GLY A 119 -20.09 0.39 -10.53
C GLY A 119 -19.66 1.83 -10.20
N LYS A 120 -18.51 2.06 -9.56
CA LYS A 120 -18.00 3.42 -9.34
C LYS A 120 -17.39 4.00 -10.65
N ARG A 121 -17.98 5.13 -11.08
CA ARG A 121 -17.91 5.95 -12.32
C ARG A 121 -16.55 6.26 -12.98
N TYR A 122 -15.49 5.49 -12.75
CA TYR A 122 -14.12 5.88 -13.08
C TYR A 122 -13.27 4.74 -13.65
N ASP A 123 -13.85 4.01 -14.58
CA ASP A 123 -13.26 2.90 -15.34
C ASP A 123 -11.90 3.24 -15.99
N ARG A 124 -11.61 4.55 -16.20
CA ARG A 124 -10.30 5.02 -16.70
C ARG A 124 -9.21 5.21 -15.64
N ARG A 125 -9.53 5.36 -14.35
CA ARG A 125 -8.56 5.79 -13.30
C ARG A 125 -7.65 4.66 -12.79
N PHE A 126 -8.07 3.40 -12.92
CA PHE A 126 -7.28 2.24 -12.50
C PHE A 126 -6.70 1.43 -13.67
N LYS A 127 -6.68 1.98 -14.89
CA LYS A 127 -6.09 1.30 -16.06
C LYS A 127 -4.64 0.84 -15.85
N TRP A 128 -3.92 1.47 -14.91
CA TRP A 128 -2.56 1.08 -14.53
C TRP A 128 -2.49 -0.19 -13.66
N ASN A 129 -3.60 -0.68 -13.09
CA ASN A 129 -3.64 -1.91 -12.30
C ASN A 129 -4.91 -2.77 -12.59
N PRO A 130 -4.85 -3.69 -13.56
CA PRO A 130 -5.97 -4.59 -13.87
C PRO A 130 -6.34 -5.53 -12.73
N ASN A 131 -5.51 -5.64 -11.69
CA ASN A 131 -5.76 -6.50 -10.53
C ASN A 131 -6.53 -5.80 -9.40
N ALA A 132 -6.90 -4.52 -9.57
CA ALA A 132 -7.76 -3.81 -8.63
C ALA A 132 -9.24 -4.18 -8.85
N VAL A 133 -9.52 -5.48 -8.76
CA VAL A 133 -10.83 -6.09 -9.03
C VAL A 133 -11.71 -6.10 -7.78
N ASP A 134 -13.02 -6.24 -8.04
CA ASP A 134 -14.07 -6.46 -7.06
C ASP A 134 -14.71 -7.84 -7.36
N PRO A 135 -14.90 -8.72 -6.37
CA PRO A 135 -14.46 -8.65 -4.97
C PRO A 135 -12.93 -8.68 -4.80
N PHE A 136 -12.45 -8.45 -3.57
CA PHE A 136 -11.04 -8.64 -3.23
C PHE A 136 -10.57 -10.05 -3.60
N ASP A 137 -9.56 -10.14 -4.47
CA ASP A 137 -9.00 -11.41 -4.93
C ASP A 137 -8.13 -12.07 -3.85
N ARG A 138 -8.75 -12.92 -3.03
CA ARG A 138 -8.10 -13.69 -1.96
C ARG A 138 -7.09 -14.71 -2.48
N THR A 139 -7.12 -15.09 -3.75
CA THR A 139 -6.15 -16.03 -4.32
C THR A 139 -4.73 -15.47 -4.32
N LYS A 140 -4.57 -14.14 -4.19
CA LYS A 140 -3.27 -13.46 -4.15
C LYS A 140 -2.52 -13.54 -2.82
N ILE A 141 -3.14 -14.03 -1.75
CA ILE A 141 -2.53 -14.14 -0.41
C ILE A 141 -1.33 -15.10 -0.46
N ASP A 142 -1.56 -16.33 -0.93
CA ASP A 142 -0.56 -17.40 -0.96
C ASP A 142 -0.15 -17.82 -2.39
N ALA A 143 -0.51 -17.04 -3.43
CA ALA A 143 -0.20 -17.34 -4.83
C ALA A 143 1.29 -17.67 -5.09
N TRP A 144 2.19 -17.11 -4.27
CA TRP A 144 3.63 -17.37 -4.35
C TRP A 144 4.02 -18.84 -4.11
N ARG A 145 3.19 -19.61 -3.39
CA ARG A 145 3.43 -21.03 -3.13
C ARG A 145 3.30 -21.90 -4.38
N GLY A 146 2.56 -21.42 -5.38
CA GLY A 146 2.36 -22.13 -6.65
C GLY A 146 3.53 -22.01 -7.62
N PHE A 147 4.56 -21.22 -7.31
CA PHE A 147 5.71 -21.07 -8.21
C PHE A 147 6.73 -22.20 -7.96
N PRO A 148 7.09 -22.97 -9.00
CA PRO A 148 7.96 -24.15 -8.85
C PRO A 148 9.43 -23.79 -8.61
N GLU A 149 9.81 -22.55 -8.88
CA GLU A 149 11.20 -22.10 -8.82
C GLU A 149 11.63 -21.82 -7.39
N LYS A 150 12.75 -22.40 -6.95
CA LYS A 150 13.32 -22.08 -5.64
C LYS A 150 13.81 -20.64 -5.60
N LEU A 151 13.53 -19.93 -4.51
CA LEU A 151 14.10 -18.60 -4.26
C LEU A 151 15.63 -18.72 -4.14
N PRO A 152 16.39 -17.82 -4.79
CA PRO A 152 17.84 -17.88 -4.73
C PRO A 152 18.32 -17.54 -3.31
N ARG A 153 19.43 -18.12 -2.84
CA ARG A 153 19.96 -17.88 -1.48
C ARG A 153 20.08 -16.39 -1.12
N LYS A 154 20.48 -15.55 -2.09
CA LYS A 154 20.58 -14.09 -1.95
C LYS A 154 19.27 -13.38 -1.62
N PHE A 155 18.12 -14.00 -1.92
CA PHE A 155 16.80 -13.49 -1.53
C PHE A 155 16.69 -13.35 -0.01
N PHE A 156 17.18 -14.34 0.74
CA PHE A 156 17.13 -14.39 2.20
C PHE A 156 18.21 -13.53 2.86
N SER A 157 18.35 -12.29 2.37
CA SER A 157 19.15 -11.24 3.02
C SER A 157 18.68 -10.99 4.47
N SER A 158 19.52 -10.37 5.30
CA SER A 158 19.14 -10.09 6.69
C SER A 158 17.90 -9.22 6.79
N LEU A 159 17.71 -8.28 5.85
CA LEU A 159 16.52 -7.44 5.77
C LEU A 159 15.26 -8.26 5.51
N VAL A 160 15.29 -9.17 4.51
CA VAL A 160 14.13 -10.03 4.21
C VAL A 160 13.77 -10.90 5.42
N LYS A 161 14.76 -11.51 6.07
CA LYS A 161 14.53 -12.29 7.31
C LYS A 161 13.93 -11.43 8.43
N LYS A 162 14.42 -10.19 8.61
CA LYS A 162 13.89 -9.25 9.60
C LYS A 162 12.43 -8.88 9.32
N VAL A 163 12.09 -8.64 8.05
CA VAL A 163 10.71 -8.35 7.60
C VAL A 163 9.81 -9.54 7.85
N MET A 164 10.23 -10.73 7.41
CA MET A 164 9.46 -11.96 7.61
C MET A 164 9.19 -12.22 9.10
N LYS A 165 10.21 -12.09 9.95
CA LYS A 165 10.05 -12.23 11.41
C LYS A 165 9.15 -11.15 12.01
N ARG A 166 9.33 -9.88 11.64
CA ARG A 166 8.59 -8.75 12.22
C ARG A 166 7.09 -8.81 11.91
N PHE A 167 6.72 -9.27 10.73
CA PHE A 167 5.35 -9.28 10.24
C PHE A 167 4.73 -10.69 10.18
N ASP A 168 5.32 -11.65 10.90
CA ASP A 168 4.87 -13.04 11.01
C ASP A 168 4.56 -13.71 9.65
N TYR A 169 5.49 -13.56 8.69
CA TYR A 169 5.46 -14.33 7.45
C TYR A 169 6.20 -15.66 7.67
N LYS A 170 5.43 -16.76 7.70
CA LYS A 170 5.90 -18.14 7.91
C LYS A 170 6.47 -18.75 6.64
#